data_AF-A0AAE0E7R8-F1
#
_entry.id   AF-A0AAE0E7R8-F1
#
_cell.length_a   1.000
_cell.length_b   1.000
_cell.length_c   1.000
_cell.angle_alpha   90.00
_cell.angle_beta   90.00
_cell.angle_gamma   90.00
#
_symmetry.space_group_name_H-M   'P 1'
#
loop_
_entity.id
_entity.type
_entity.pdbx_description
1 polymer ?
#
loop_
_entity_poly.entity_id
_entity_poly.type
_entity_poly.pdbx_seq_one_letter_code
_entity_poly.pdbx_strand_id
1 'polypeptide(L)'
;MKRSFIAFSVVVVVVVVCGWFTELGLCSEEDNLIKMKLGGVHDCKGSQNSAEIESLARFAVQEHNKKQNALLEFASVLKAKEQVVSGTLYHLTLEAVDAGKKKIYEAKVWVKPWMNFKQLQEFKHTEDGPSFTSSDLGVKRDGFGLEWRAVPTNDLEILSAANHALNSIQQKSNSLFPYELLEILQAKAKVLEDYAKFILHLKLRRGSTEEKLWVEVIKNGEGKYILN
;
A
#
# COMPACT_ATOMS: atom_id res chain seq x y z
N MET A 1 -21.11 -78.52 -12.37
CA MET A 1 -19.90 -77.79 -11.94
C MET A 1 -20.18 -76.29 -11.97
N LYS A 2 -20.63 -75.70 -10.86
CA LYS A 2 -20.94 -74.26 -10.73
C LYS A 2 -20.70 -73.83 -9.27
N ARG A 3 -19.45 -73.91 -8.79
CA ARG A 3 -19.09 -73.43 -7.44
C ARG A 3 -17.74 -72.71 -7.36
N SER A 4 -17.04 -72.52 -8.47
CA SER A 4 -15.66 -72.01 -8.46
C SER A 4 -15.45 -70.64 -9.13
N PHE A 5 -16.52 -69.97 -9.58
CA PHE A 5 -16.43 -68.62 -10.19
C PHE A 5 -16.75 -67.47 -9.23
N ILE A 6 -17.41 -67.76 -8.11
CA ILE A 6 -17.83 -66.74 -7.13
C ILE A 6 -16.64 -66.34 -6.23
N ALA A 7 -15.73 -67.28 -5.94
CA ALA A 7 -14.59 -67.02 -5.05
C ALA A 7 -13.51 -66.10 -5.69
N PHE A 8 -13.34 -66.12 -7.01
CA PHE A 8 -12.35 -65.25 -7.68
C PHE A 8 -12.86 -63.81 -7.86
N SER A 9 -14.18 -63.61 -7.96
CA SER A 9 -14.79 -62.28 -8.09
C SER A 9 -14.74 -61.48 -6.78
N VAL A 10 -14.86 -62.15 -5.63
CA VAL A 10 -14.89 -61.46 -4.33
C VAL A 10 -13.49 -61.01 -3.88
N VAL A 11 -12.42 -61.71 -4.25
CA VAL A 11 -11.05 -61.34 -3.83
C VAL A 11 -10.51 -60.14 -4.62
N VAL A 12 -10.90 -59.97 -5.89
CA VAL A 12 -10.46 -58.82 -6.71
C VAL A 12 -11.16 -57.52 -6.28
N VAL A 13 -12.40 -57.60 -5.80
CA VAL A 13 -13.14 -56.40 -5.35
C VAL A 13 -12.61 -55.86 -4.02
N VAL A 14 -12.07 -56.70 -3.13
CA VAL A 14 -11.52 -56.23 -1.84
C VAL A 14 -10.17 -55.51 -1.98
N VAL A 15 -9.34 -55.87 -2.97
CA VAL A 15 -8.06 -55.18 -3.20
C VAL A 15 -8.24 -53.83 -3.92
N VAL A 16 -9.24 -53.72 -4.81
CA VAL A 16 -9.57 -52.44 -5.47
C VAL A 16 -10.25 -51.47 -4.50
N VAL A 17 -11.02 -51.97 -3.53
CA VAL A 17 -11.65 -51.13 -2.49
C VAL A 17 -10.65 -50.71 -1.40
N CYS A 18 -9.57 -51.44 -1.13
CA CYS A 18 -8.52 -50.98 -0.21
C CYS A 18 -7.43 -50.11 -0.88
N GLY A 19 -7.30 -50.13 -2.21
CA GLY A 19 -6.30 -49.34 -2.95
C GLY A 19 -6.73 -47.92 -3.32
N TRP A 20 -7.98 -47.54 -3.10
CA TRP A 20 -8.46 -46.15 -3.26
C TRP A 20 -8.66 -45.42 -1.92
N PHE A 21 -8.37 -46.08 -0.80
CA PHE A 21 -8.42 -45.49 0.55
C PHE A 21 -7.04 -45.09 1.11
N THR A 22 -6.00 -45.11 0.28
CA THR A 22 -4.64 -44.68 0.65
C THR A 22 -4.14 -43.59 -0.29
N GLU A 23 -4.80 -42.43 -0.31
CA GLU A 23 -4.20 -41.11 -0.50
C GLU A 23 -5.27 -40.02 -0.46
N LEU A 24 -5.73 -39.70 0.75
CA LEU A 24 -6.16 -38.34 1.08
C LEU A 24 -5.73 -38.08 2.53
N GLY A 25 -4.42 -37.96 2.72
CA GLY A 25 -3.89 -37.05 3.72
C GLY A 25 -4.20 -35.62 3.29
N LEU A 26 -5.47 -35.24 3.33
CA LEU A 26 -5.87 -33.85 3.50
C LEU A 26 -6.34 -33.76 4.95
N CYS A 27 -5.45 -33.32 5.83
CA CYS A 27 -5.88 -32.69 7.06
C CYS A 27 -6.87 -31.61 6.64
N SER A 28 -8.15 -31.84 6.90
CA SER A 28 -9.19 -30.86 6.68
C SER A 28 -8.71 -29.57 7.34
N GLU A 29 -8.46 -28.53 6.52
CA GLU A 29 -8.53 -27.15 6.93
C GLU A 29 -9.95 -26.95 7.48
N GLU A 30 -10.14 -27.34 8.74
CA GLU A 30 -11.05 -26.61 9.59
C GLU A 30 -10.36 -25.26 9.82
N ASP A 31 -10.51 -24.38 8.82
CA ASP A 31 -10.63 -22.96 9.05
C ASP A 31 -11.73 -22.79 10.08
N ASN A 32 -11.34 -22.97 11.34
CA ASN A 32 -11.85 -22.23 12.46
C ASN A 32 -11.54 -20.76 12.17
N LEU A 33 -12.25 -20.21 11.17
CA LEU A 33 -12.56 -18.82 11.05
C LEU A 33 -13.54 -18.53 12.19
N ILE A 34 -13.04 -18.70 13.43
CA ILE A 34 -13.44 -17.86 14.54
C ILE A 34 -13.18 -16.48 14.00
N LYS A 35 -14.25 -15.86 13.48
CA LYS A 35 -14.31 -14.45 13.17
C LYS A 35 -14.14 -13.77 14.52
N MET A 36 -12.88 -13.69 14.95
CA MET A 36 -12.46 -12.94 16.11
C MET A 36 -12.94 -11.55 15.81
N LYS A 37 -13.99 -11.15 16.53
CA LYS A 37 -14.45 -9.78 16.56
C LYS A 37 -13.20 -8.99 16.95
N LEU A 38 -12.60 -8.29 15.99
CA LEU A 38 -11.37 -7.53 16.21
C LEU A 38 -11.62 -6.68 17.46
N GLY A 39 -10.72 -6.79 18.44
CA GLY A 39 -10.80 -5.96 19.63
C GLY A 39 -10.81 -4.49 19.21
N GLY A 40 -11.44 -3.64 20.03
CA GLY A 40 -11.32 -2.20 19.83
C GLY A 40 -9.84 -1.80 19.80
N VAL A 41 -9.49 -0.81 18.99
CA VAL A 41 -8.14 -0.23 19.03
C VAL A 41 -7.99 0.48 20.36
N HIS A 42 -7.08 0.01 21.20
CA HIS A 42 -6.80 0.60 22.50
C HIS A 42 -5.45 1.31 22.45
N ASP A 43 -5.37 2.54 22.99
CA ASP A 43 -4.08 3.20 23.19
C ASP A 43 -3.28 2.43 24.25
N CYS A 44 -1.98 2.24 24.02
CA CYS A 44 -1.11 1.59 25.00
C CYS A 44 -1.01 2.46 26.25
N LYS A 45 -1.84 2.18 27.27
CA LYS A 45 -1.86 2.89 28.55
C LYS A 45 -0.64 2.48 29.38
N GLY A 46 0.46 3.19 29.18
CA GLY A 46 1.66 3.02 29.98
C GLY A 46 2.91 3.28 29.17
N SER A 47 3.33 4.54 29.12
CA SER A 47 4.53 5.04 28.43
C SER A 47 4.61 4.60 26.96
N GLN A 48 4.43 5.54 26.04
CA GLN A 48 4.75 5.36 24.62
C GLN A 48 6.23 4.97 24.38
N ASN A 49 7.03 4.88 25.46
CA ASN A 49 8.44 4.47 25.53
C ASN A 49 8.67 3.19 26.37
N SER A 50 7.75 2.22 26.40
CA SER A 50 8.11 0.92 26.98
C SER A 50 9.21 0.27 26.12
N ALA A 51 10.20 -0.38 26.76
CA ALA A 51 11.32 -1.01 26.06
C ALA A 51 10.85 -2.01 24.98
N GLU A 52 9.69 -2.64 25.22
CA GLU A 52 9.03 -3.52 24.27
C GLU A 52 8.58 -2.78 23.02
N ILE A 53 7.83 -1.67 23.16
CA ILE A 53 7.35 -0.87 22.03
C ILE A 53 8.51 -0.31 21.22
N GLU A 54 9.56 0.16 21.88
CA GLU A 54 10.77 0.65 21.21
C GLU A 54 11.45 -0.47 20.40
N SER A 55 11.53 -1.69 20.95
CA SER A 55 12.07 -2.85 20.24
C SER A 55 11.21 -3.27 19.03
N LEU A 56 9.89 -3.07 19.09
CA LEU A 56 8.98 -3.29 17.97
C LEU A 56 9.22 -2.24 16.87
N ALA A 57 9.39 -0.98 17.25
CA ALA A 57 9.66 0.12 16.32
C ALA A 57 11.02 -0.03 15.61
N ARG A 58 12.09 -0.35 16.35
CA ARG A 58 13.41 -0.63 15.77
C ARG A 58 13.37 -1.80 14.79
N PHE A 59 12.67 -2.88 15.14
CA PHE A 59 12.46 -4.00 14.22
C PHE A 59 11.73 -3.58 12.95
N ALA A 60 10.68 -2.76 13.06
CA ALA A 60 9.94 -2.28 11.89
C ALA A 60 10.84 -1.51 10.92
N VAL A 61 11.67 -0.60 11.44
CA VAL A 61 12.63 0.17 10.64
C VAL A 61 13.68 -0.74 10.00
N GLN A 62 14.27 -1.67 10.77
CA GLN A 62 15.26 -2.62 10.26
C GLN A 62 14.70 -3.52 9.16
N GLU A 63 13.50 -4.04 9.36
CA GLU A 63 12.83 -4.92 8.40
C GLU A 63 12.46 -4.17 7.12
N HIS A 64 12.05 -2.90 7.23
CA HIS A 64 11.82 -2.04 6.08
C HIS A 64 13.12 -1.76 5.30
N ASN A 65 14.20 -1.38 6.01
CA ASN A 65 15.51 -1.15 5.40
C ASN A 65 16.01 -2.37 4.63
N LYS A 66 15.85 -3.57 5.21
CA LYS A 66 16.22 -4.82 4.55
C LYS A 66 15.41 -5.12 3.29
N LYS A 67 14.09 -4.85 3.30
CA LYS A 67 13.19 -5.12 2.17
C LYS A 67 13.28 -4.10 1.04
N GLN A 68 13.45 -2.83 1.37
CA GLN A 68 13.43 -1.71 0.42
C GLN A 68 14.82 -1.16 0.11
N ASN A 69 15.88 -1.78 0.67
CA ASN A 69 17.26 -1.29 0.59
C ASN A 69 17.38 0.19 1.00
N ALA A 70 16.61 0.58 2.02
CA ALA A 70 16.56 1.93 2.56
C ALA A 70 17.53 2.08 3.75
N LEU A 71 17.89 3.33 4.07
CA LEU A 71 18.80 3.69 5.17
C LEU A 71 18.09 4.58 6.18
N LEU A 72 16.94 4.12 6.69
CA LEU A 72 16.21 4.83 7.75
C LEU A 72 16.86 4.58 9.11
N GLU A 73 17.10 5.64 9.88
CA GLU A 73 17.56 5.54 11.26
C GLU A 73 16.39 5.79 12.22
N PHE A 74 16.13 4.86 13.13
CA PHE A 74 15.07 5.04 14.14
C PHE A 74 15.42 6.19 15.10
N ALA A 75 14.48 7.12 15.31
CA ALA A 75 14.65 8.25 16.22
C ALA A 75 13.83 8.11 17.51
N SER A 76 12.49 8.00 17.39
CA SER A 76 11.59 7.92 18.55
C SER A 76 10.24 7.29 18.21
N VAL A 77 9.46 6.88 19.23
CA VAL A 77 8.06 6.47 19.04
C VAL A 77 7.15 7.62 19.49
N LEU A 78 6.25 8.04 18.61
CA LEU A 78 5.30 9.13 18.87
C LEU A 78 3.98 8.61 19.44
N LYS A 79 3.47 7.51 18.91
CA LYS A 79 2.23 6.87 19.36
C LYS A 79 2.33 5.37 19.20
N ALA A 80 1.70 4.65 20.12
CA ALA A 80 1.55 3.21 20.06
C ALA A 80 0.12 2.84 20.43
N LYS A 81 -0.52 2.07 19.55
CA LYS A 81 -1.84 1.48 19.78
C LYS A 81 -1.73 -0.02 19.62
N GLU A 82 -2.57 -0.72 20.37
CA GLU A 82 -2.65 -2.16 20.35
C GLU A 82 -4.03 -2.59 19.85
N GLN A 83 -4.04 -3.59 18.99
CA GLN A 83 -5.25 -4.22 18.49
C GLN A 83 -5.14 -5.74 18.65
N VAL A 84 -6.05 -6.32 19.41
CA VAL A 84 -6.12 -7.77 19.61
C VAL A 84 -6.76 -8.42 18.37
N VAL A 85 -6.03 -9.35 17.76
CA VAL A 85 -6.41 -10.13 16.57
C VAL A 85 -6.07 -11.61 16.82
N SER A 86 -5.73 -12.42 15.80
CA SER A 86 -5.09 -13.74 16.00
C SER A 86 -3.63 -13.60 16.47
N GLY A 87 -3.42 -12.85 17.57
CA GLY A 87 -2.15 -12.27 18.02
C GLY A 87 -2.36 -10.87 18.55
N THR A 88 -1.27 -10.10 18.64
CA THR A 88 -1.31 -8.68 18.96
C THR A 88 -0.80 -7.89 17.76
N LEU A 89 -1.61 -6.99 17.23
CA LEU A 89 -1.24 -6.08 16.15
C LEU A 89 -0.95 -4.71 16.76
N TYR A 90 0.32 -4.30 16.70
CA TYR A 90 0.77 -2.99 17.16
C TYR A 90 0.71 -1.99 16.02
N HIS A 91 -0.02 -0.90 16.20
CA HIS A 91 -0.02 0.25 15.31
C HIS A 91 0.90 1.30 15.92
N LEU A 92 2.08 1.46 15.34
CA LEU A 92 3.12 2.35 15.82
C LEU A 92 3.20 3.55 14.89
N THR A 93 3.23 4.74 15.47
CA THR A 93 3.66 5.97 14.79
C THR A 93 5.04 6.28 15.33
N LEU A 94 6.06 6.18 14.49
CA LEU A 94 7.46 6.37 14.84
C LEU A 94 8.10 7.47 14.00
N GLU A 95 9.09 8.14 14.57
CA GLU A 95 9.95 9.08 13.86
C GLU A 95 11.24 8.35 13.45
N ALA A 96 11.62 8.51 12.18
CA ALA A 96 12.88 8.00 11.65
C ALA A 96 13.57 9.06 10.78
N VAL A 97 14.90 9.03 10.76
CA VAL A 97 15.74 9.91 9.95
C VAL A 97 16.02 9.23 8.62
N ASP A 98 15.66 9.90 7.53
CA ASP A 98 15.90 9.48 6.17
C ASP A 98 16.83 10.50 5.50
N ALA A 99 18.06 10.10 5.16
CA ALA A 99 19.09 10.97 4.59
C ALA A 99 19.28 12.30 5.38
N GLY A 100 19.26 12.23 6.72
CA GLY A 100 19.44 13.39 7.60
C GLY A 100 18.16 14.17 7.91
N LYS A 101 17.01 13.83 7.32
CA LYS A 101 15.71 14.48 7.59
C LYS A 101 14.83 13.60 8.46
N LYS A 102 14.34 14.14 9.58
CA LYS A 102 13.35 13.46 10.44
C LYS A 102 11.99 13.39 9.75
N LYS A 103 11.42 12.21 9.70
CA LYS A 103 10.14 11.89 9.04
C LYS A 103 9.31 10.98 9.95
N ILE A 104 8.00 11.13 9.88
CA ILE A 104 7.05 10.31 10.64
C ILE A 104 6.61 9.13 9.78
N TYR A 105 6.54 7.95 10.38
CA TYR A 105 6.13 6.73 9.74
C TYR A 105 5.10 6.00 10.60
N GLU A 106 4.13 5.39 9.94
CA GLU A 106 3.21 4.44 10.52
C GLU A 106 3.64 3.02 10.19
N ALA A 107 3.84 2.21 11.23
CA ALA A 107 4.20 0.81 11.12
C ALA A 107 3.15 -0.06 11.80
N LYS A 108 2.74 -1.14 11.13
CA LYS A 108 1.92 -2.20 11.72
C LYS A 108 2.76 -3.45 11.93
N VAL A 109 2.95 -3.83 13.18
CA VAL A 109 3.75 -5.00 13.55
C VAL A 109 2.85 -6.04 14.18
N TRP A 110 2.80 -7.23 13.58
CA TRP A 110 2.00 -8.34 14.09
C TRP A 110 2.87 -9.30 14.89
N VAL A 111 2.48 -9.55 16.14
CA VAL A 111 3.22 -10.37 17.10
C VAL A 111 2.33 -11.52 17.58
N LYS A 112 2.89 -12.73 17.60
CA LYS A 112 2.26 -13.92 18.22
C LYS A 112 3.26 -14.51 19.21
N PRO A 113 3.14 -14.19 20.52
CA PRO A 113 4.11 -14.63 21.53
C PRO A 113 4.25 -16.15 21.61
N TRP A 114 3.14 -16.89 21.48
CA TRP A 114 3.12 -18.36 21.55
C TRP A 114 3.85 -19.07 20.39
N MET A 115 4.23 -18.34 19.34
CA MET A 115 4.93 -18.88 18.18
C MET A 115 6.26 -18.16 17.91
N ASN A 116 6.70 -17.28 18.82
CA ASN A 116 7.85 -16.39 18.63
C ASN A 116 7.83 -15.65 17.28
N PHE A 117 6.64 -15.34 16.78
CA PHE A 117 6.45 -14.77 15.46
C PHE A 117 6.29 -13.27 15.56
N LYS A 118 7.05 -12.53 14.76
CA LYS A 118 7.00 -11.08 14.62
C LYS A 118 7.14 -10.71 13.15
N GLN A 119 6.17 -10.00 12.59
CA GLN A 119 6.19 -9.60 11.18
C GLN A 119 5.74 -8.15 11.01
N LEU A 120 6.51 -7.40 10.22
CA LEU A 120 6.10 -6.09 9.72
C LEU A 120 5.06 -6.30 8.61
N GLN A 121 3.82 -5.89 8.88
CA GLN A 121 2.73 -5.98 7.92
C GLN A 121 2.72 -4.78 6.99
N GLU A 122 2.88 -3.58 7.55
CA GLU A 122 2.76 -2.34 6.82
C GLU A 122 3.75 -1.33 7.37
N PHE A 123 4.36 -0.54 6.48
CA PHE A 123 5.23 0.56 6.83
C PHE A 123 4.98 1.68 5.83
N LYS A 124 4.43 2.78 6.31
CA LYS A 124 4.01 3.93 5.50
C LYS A 124 4.63 5.19 6.06
N HIS A 125 4.98 6.10 5.16
CA HIS A 125 5.32 7.46 5.57
C HIS A 125 4.03 8.24 5.81
N THR A 126 3.94 8.91 6.95
CA THR A 126 2.80 9.78 7.29
C THR A 126 3.26 11.23 7.12
N GLU A 127 2.79 11.90 6.07
CA GLU A 127 3.04 13.33 5.83
C GLU A 127 2.28 14.23 6.86
N ASP A 128 1.36 13.65 7.64
CA ASP A 128 0.51 14.33 8.63
C ASP A 128 1.03 14.19 10.09
N GLY A 129 2.02 15.00 10.47
CA GLY A 129 2.28 15.32 11.88
C GLY A 129 1.40 16.49 12.34
N PRO A 130 1.05 16.61 13.64
CA PRO A 130 0.41 17.83 14.14
C PRO A 130 1.39 18.98 13.91
N SER A 131 0.97 19.94 13.10
CA SER A 131 1.65 21.22 12.92
C SER A 131 1.63 21.98 14.23
N PHE A 132 2.57 21.68 15.13
CA PHE A 132 3.08 22.70 16.02
C PHE A 132 3.73 23.73 15.10
N THR A 133 2.95 24.76 14.78
CA THR A 133 3.41 25.95 14.09
C THR A 133 4.49 26.55 14.97
N SER A 134 5.74 26.31 14.56
CA SER A 134 6.93 26.98 15.03
C SER A 134 6.87 28.45 14.63
N SER A 135 5.95 29.20 15.22
CA SER A 135 5.88 30.66 15.03
C SER A 135 6.83 31.41 15.97
N ASP A 136 7.52 30.74 16.91
CA ASP A 136 8.33 31.45 17.94
C ASP A 136 9.84 31.16 17.92
N LEU A 137 10.36 30.21 17.14
CA LEU A 137 11.80 29.91 17.12
C LEU A 137 12.35 30.04 15.70
N GLY A 138 12.58 31.28 15.28
CA GLY A 138 13.19 31.59 13.98
C GLY A 138 14.55 30.90 13.81
N VAL A 139 14.59 29.78 13.10
CA VAL A 139 15.81 29.13 12.60
C VAL A 139 15.54 28.55 11.21
N LYS A 140 16.60 28.60 10.39
CA LYS A 140 16.68 28.55 8.92
C LYS A 140 16.09 27.30 8.23
N ARG A 141 15.81 27.56 6.94
CA ARG A 141 15.22 26.72 5.89
C ARG A 141 16.02 25.46 5.55
N ASP A 142 15.30 24.35 5.34
CA ASP A 142 15.64 23.31 4.35
C ASP A 142 14.55 22.22 4.18
N GLY A 143 13.80 22.31 3.07
CA GLY A 143 13.41 21.14 2.27
C GLY A 143 12.09 20.43 2.58
N PHE A 144 10.98 21.17 2.62
CA PHE A 144 9.61 20.62 2.52
C PHE A 144 9.27 20.32 1.05
N GLY A 145 9.14 19.04 0.71
CA GLY A 145 8.71 18.52 -0.61
C GLY A 145 7.43 17.69 -0.48
N LEU A 146 6.34 18.31 -0.02
CA LEU A 146 5.19 18.71 -0.85
C LEU A 146 4.24 17.54 -1.13
N GLU A 147 3.21 17.47 -0.28
CA GLU A 147 2.01 16.63 -0.42
C GLU A 147 1.23 16.98 -1.70
N TRP A 148 0.42 16.04 -2.21
CA TRP A 148 -0.47 16.28 -3.34
C TRP A 148 -1.51 17.36 -3.02
N ARG A 149 -1.38 18.53 -3.66
CA ARG A 149 -2.35 19.61 -3.53
C ARG A 149 -3.46 19.43 -4.57
N ALA A 150 -4.72 19.54 -4.14
CA ALA A 150 -5.83 19.67 -5.06
C ALA A 150 -5.73 21.01 -5.82
N VAL A 151 -5.81 20.97 -7.15
CA VAL A 151 -5.65 22.16 -8.01
C VAL A 151 -6.99 22.44 -8.72
N PRO A 152 -7.37 23.72 -8.89
CA PRO A 152 -8.51 24.07 -9.72
C PRO A 152 -8.40 23.45 -11.12
N THR A 153 -9.50 22.91 -11.62
CA THR A 153 -9.56 22.30 -12.97
C THR A 153 -9.57 23.34 -14.09
N ASN A 154 -9.84 24.61 -13.78
CA ASN A 154 -9.86 25.73 -14.73
C ASN A 154 -8.52 26.48 -14.81
N ASP A 155 -7.46 25.98 -14.17
CA ASP A 155 -6.14 26.60 -14.21
C ASP A 155 -5.49 26.39 -15.58
N LEU A 156 -4.87 27.44 -16.10
CA LEU A 156 -4.22 27.43 -17.42
C LEU A 156 -3.11 26.36 -17.51
N GLU A 157 -2.41 26.09 -16.41
CA GLU A 157 -1.37 25.04 -16.35
C GLU A 157 -1.93 23.61 -16.40
N ILE A 158 -3.12 23.42 -15.83
CA ILE A 158 -3.81 22.12 -15.84
C ILE A 158 -4.41 21.87 -17.23
N LEU A 159 -4.96 22.91 -17.85
CA LEU A 159 -5.46 22.85 -19.21
C LEU A 159 -4.33 22.55 -20.22
N SER A 160 -3.17 23.19 -20.10
CA SER A 160 -2.02 22.89 -20.98
C SER A 160 -1.51 21.47 -20.78
N ALA A 161 -1.42 20.99 -19.53
CA ALA A 161 -1.03 19.62 -19.22
C ALA A 161 -2.04 18.59 -19.77
N ALA A 162 -3.34 18.84 -19.64
CA ALA A 162 -4.39 17.98 -20.16
C ALA A 162 -4.38 17.91 -21.69
N ASN A 163 -4.19 19.04 -22.38
CA ASN A 163 -4.07 19.07 -23.84
C ASN A 163 -2.81 18.35 -24.32
N HIS A 164 -1.69 18.51 -23.61
CA HIS A 164 -0.48 17.76 -23.91
C HIS A 164 -0.68 16.25 -23.73
N ALA A 165 -1.36 15.84 -22.65
CA ALA A 165 -1.72 14.45 -22.42
C ALA A 165 -2.63 13.90 -23.53
N LEU A 166 -3.64 14.65 -23.94
CA LEU A 166 -4.54 14.28 -25.04
C LEU A 166 -3.79 14.04 -26.34
N ASN A 167 -2.92 14.98 -26.74
CA ASN A 167 -2.09 14.84 -27.93
C ASN A 167 -1.15 13.64 -27.83
N SER A 168 -0.56 13.42 -26.66
CA SER A 168 0.33 12.29 -26.41
C SER A 168 -0.41 10.95 -26.50
N ILE A 169 -1.63 10.85 -25.96
CA ILE A 169 -2.49 9.66 -26.07
C ILE A 169 -2.87 9.45 -27.54
N GLN A 170 -3.26 10.50 -28.25
CA GLN A 170 -3.63 10.41 -29.66
C GLN A 170 -2.48 9.90 -30.52
N GLN A 171 -1.26 10.40 -30.31
CA GLN A 171 -0.06 9.97 -31.03
C GLN A 171 0.35 8.53 -30.70
N LYS A 172 0.15 8.10 -29.45
CA LYS A 172 0.45 6.73 -29.01
C LYS A 172 -0.65 5.73 -29.36
N SER A 173 -1.85 6.19 -29.74
CA SER A 173 -3.01 5.34 -29.99
C SER A 173 -3.20 5.08 -31.48
N ASN A 174 -3.57 3.85 -31.82
CA ASN A 174 -3.94 3.46 -33.19
C ASN A 174 -5.43 3.72 -33.49
N SER A 175 -6.07 4.66 -32.79
CA SER A 175 -7.50 4.90 -32.94
C SER A 175 -7.80 5.64 -34.26
N LEU A 176 -8.80 5.15 -34.99
CA LEU A 176 -9.34 5.79 -36.20
C LEU A 176 -10.19 7.02 -35.89
N PHE A 177 -10.62 7.19 -34.64
CA PHE A 177 -11.39 8.35 -34.19
C PHE A 177 -10.51 9.22 -33.28
N PRO A 178 -10.52 10.55 -33.45
CA PRO A 178 -9.76 11.43 -32.59
C PRO A 178 -10.31 11.40 -31.15
N TYR A 179 -9.41 11.51 -30.17
CA TYR A 179 -9.78 11.74 -28.78
C TYR A 179 -10.12 13.21 -28.56
N GLU A 180 -11.23 13.47 -27.90
CA GLU A 180 -11.68 14.79 -27.51
C GLU A 180 -11.78 14.88 -25.99
N LEU A 181 -11.18 15.91 -25.40
CA LEU A 181 -11.32 16.19 -23.98
C LEU A 181 -12.68 16.84 -23.71
N LEU A 182 -13.54 16.16 -22.96
CA LEU A 182 -14.84 16.70 -22.53
C LEU A 182 -14.71 17.51 -21.25
N GLU A 183 -14.07 16.94 -20.23
CA GLU A 183 -14.02 17.52 -18.90
C GLU A 183 -12.80 17.02 -18.11
N ILE A 184 -12.26 17.87 -17.24
CA ILE A 184 -11.27 17.50 -16.23
C ILE A 184 -12.03 17.33 -14.91
N LEU A 185 -12.20 16.08 -14.47
CA LEU A 185 -12.98 15.74 -13.27
C LEU A 185 -12.22 16.08 -11.99
N GLN A 186 -10.91 15.78 -11.96
CA GLN A 186 -10.06 16.03 -10.80
C GLN A 186 -8.63 16.36 -11.26
N ALA A 187 -8.00 17.28 -10.55
CA ALA A 187 -6.60 17.64 -10.76
C ALA A 187 -5.88 17.71 -9.41
N LYS A 188 -4.72 17.06 -9.35
CA LYS A 188 -3.80 17.13 -8.21
C LYS A 188 -2.41 17.49 -8.73
N ALA A 189 -1.70 18.34 -8.02
CA ALA A 189 -0.33 18.68 -8.34
C ALA A 189 0.58 18.44 -7.14
N LYS A 190 1.77 17.93 -7.44
CA LYS A 190 2.90 17.84 -6.53
C LYS A 190 4.05 18.59 -7.17
N VAL A 191 4.32 19.78 -6.65
CA VAL A 191 5.49 20.56 -7.06
C VAL A 191 6.70 20.00 -6.33
N LEU A 192 7.81 19.77 -7.01
CA LEU A 192 9.10 19.40 -6.44
C LEU A 192 10.13 20.44 -6.87
N GLU A 193 11.35 20.36 -6.35
CA GLU A 193 12.40 21.38 -6.59
C GLU A 193 12.69 21.58 -8.09
N ASP A 194 12.74 20.50 -8.89
CA ASP A 194 13.17 20.57 -10.31
C ASP A 194 12.06 20.20 -11.33
N TYR A 195 10.91 19.73 -10.86
CA TYR A 195 9.78 19.36 -11.72
C TYR A 195 8.45 19.42 -10.98
N ALA A 196 7.35 19.58 -11.71
CA ALA A 196 6.00 19.47 -11.20
C ALA A 196 5.32 18.22 -11.75
N LYS A 197 4.63 17.47 -10.89
CA LYS A 197 3.87 16.29 -11.25
C LYS A 197 2.39 16.58 -11.13
N PHE A 198 1.63 16.23 -12.14
CA PHE A 198 0.18 16.43 -12.21
C PHE A 198 -0.50 15.09 -12.38
N ILE A 199 -1.47 14.80 -11.52
CA ILE A 199 -2.41 13.69 -11.71
C ILE A 199 -3.73 14.29 -12.14
N LEU A 200 -4.18 13.92 -13.34
CA LEU A 200 -5.43 14.40 -13.91
C LEU A 200 -6.37 13.22 -14.12
N HIS A 201 -7.63 13.41 -13.75
CA HIS A 201 -8.72 12.50 -14.08
C HIS A 201 -9.53 13.14 -15.20
N LEU A 202 -9.34 12.64 -16.41
CA LEU A 202 -9.92 13.20 -17.63
C LEU A 202 -11.13 12.39 -18.06
N LYS A 203 -12.17 13.07 -18.55
CA LYS A 203 -13.27 12.47 -19.29
C LYS A 203 -13.04 12.75 -20.77
N LEU A 204 -12.80 11.71 -21.54
CA LEU A 204 -12.51 11.76 -22.96
C LEU A 204 -13.67 11.19 -23.77
N ARG A 205 -13.83 11.65 -25.00
CA ARG A 205 -14.72 11.08 -26.00
C ARG A 205 -13.91 10.56 -27.17
N ARG A 206 -14.25 9.37 -27.64
CA ARG A 206 -13.72 8.74 -28.84
C ARG A 206 -14.91 8.27 -29.68
N GLY A 207 -15.18 8.94 -30.79
CA GLY A 207 -16.38 8.67 -31.60
C GLY A 207 -17.66 8.83 -30.77
N SER A 208 -18.44 7.76 -30.63
CA SER A 208 -19.67 7.71 -29.80
C SER A 208 -19.44 7.21 -28.37
N THR A 209 -18.21 6.83 -28.02
CA THR A 209 -17.85 6.28 -26.71
C THR A 209 -17.24 7.36 -25.81
N GLU A 210 -17.67 7.41 -24.55
CA GLU A 210 -17.06 8.23 -23.51
C GLU A 210 -16.26 7.34 -22.55
N GLU A 211 -15.05 7.78 -22.20
CA GLU A 211 -14.12 7.05 -21.33
C GLU A 211 -13.56 7.99 -20.26
N LYS A 212 -13.26 7.45 -19.07
CA LYS A 212 -12.60 8.19 -17.99
C LYS A 212 -11.22 7.61 -17.77
N LEU A 213 -10.20 8.46 -17.72
CA LEU A 213 -8.82 8.05 -17.65
C LEU A 213 -8.06 8.87 -16.62
N TRP A 214 -7.22 8.19 -15.84
CA TRP A 214 -6.23 8.82 -14.99
C TRP A 214 -4.92 8.95 -15.76
N VAL A 215 -4.38 10.15 -15.82
CA VAL A 215 -3.10 10.44 -16.49
C VAL A 215 -2.15 11.14 -15.53
N GLU A 216 -0.88 10.80 -15.64
CA GLU A 216 0.20 11.44 -14.92
C GLU A 216 1.06 12.25 -15.90
N VAL A 217 1.12 13.56 -15.68
CA VAL A 217 1.88 14.50 -16.51
C VAL A 217 2.98 15.12 -15.67
N ILE A 218 4.22 15.06 -16.15
CA ILE A 218 5.38 15.66 -15.50
C ILE A 218 5.78 16.90 -16.31
N LYS A 219 5.94 18.04 -15.64
CA LYS A 219 6.47 19.29 -16.21
C LYS A 219 7.86 19.51 -15.63
N ASN A 220 8.88 19.48 -16.48
CA ASN A 220 10.26 19.73 -16.05
C ASN A 220 10.47 21.24 -15.78
N GLY A 221 11.56 21.62 -15.10
CA GLY A 221 11.93 23.02 -14.87
C GLY A 221 12.05 23.88 -16.14
N GLU A 222 12.24 23.26 -17.31
CA GLU A 222 12.26 23.92 -18.63
C GLU A 222 10.85 24.19 -19.20
N GLY A 223 9.78 23.79 -18.49
CA GLY A 223 8.39 23.98 -18.92
C GLY A 223 7.87 22.93 -19.91
N LYS A 224 8.69 21.93 -20.27
CA LYS A 224 8.29 20.81 -21.14
C LYS A 224 7.45 19.78 -20.38
N TYR A 225 6.36 19.33 -20.99
CA TYR A 225 5.48 18.29 -20.47
C TYR A 225 5.90 16.90 -20.99
N ILE A 226 5.82 15.91 -20.11
CA ILE A 226 6.07 14.49 -20.39
C ILE A 226 4.90 13.70 -19.84
N LEU A 227 4.29 12.85 -20.68
CA LEU A 227 3.24 11.92 -20.28
C LEU A 227 3.87 10.58 -19.91
N ASN A 228 3.63 10.12 -18.68
CA ASN A 228 4.05 8.80 -18.19
C ASN A 228 3.03 7.73 -18.60
#